data_AF-A0AAN7F556-F1
#
_entry.id   AF-A0AAN7F556-F1
#
_cell.length_a   1.000
_cell.length_b   1.000
_cell.length_c   1.000
_cell.angle_alpha   90.00
_cell.angle_beta   90.00
_cell.angle_gamma   90.00
#
_symmetry.space_group_name_H-M   'P 1'
#
loop_
_entity.id
_entity.type
_entity.pdbx_description
1 polymer ?
#
loop_
_entity_poly.entity_id
_entity_poly.type
_entity_poly.pdbx_seq_one_letter_code
_entity_poly.pdbx_strand_id
1 'polypeptide(L)'
;MNIYAFILSLDTIVGISKREDLSGLSQEDQTHRIQIKGKIAHLASLEEISWRQKSWMLFVKEEDNNTHFFHRVANSHRKTSHIRGIKEDGVLYEDEEEVRLKVVHFYQSLYTEFDT
;
A
#
# COMPACT_ATOMS: atom_id res chain seq x y z
N MET A 1 5.56 -8.50 -20.38
CA MET A 1 5.59 -9.74 -19.57
C MET A 1 4.62 -10.74 -20.17
N ASN A 2 5.01 -12.01 -20.29
CA ASN A 2 4.25 -13.03 -21.01
C ASN A 2 3.27 -13.77 -20.08
N ILE A 3 1.99 -13.39 -20.11
CA ILE A 3 0.90 -14.04 -19.35
C ILE A 3 0.86 -15.55 -19.57
N TYR A 4 1.25 -16.03 -20.77
CA TYR A 4 1.30 -17.45 -21.09
C TYR A 4 2.32 -18.21 -20.23
N ALA A 5 3.43 -17.59 -19.83
CA ALA A 5 4.43 -18.22 -18.97
C ALA A 5 3.93 -18.44 -17.53
N PHE A 6 3.11 -17.50 -17.02
CA PHE A 6 2.48 -17.63 -15.71
C PHE A 6 1.43 -18.73 -15.69
N ILE A 7 0.53 -18.74 -16.69
CA ILE A 7 -0.50 -19.78 -16.84
C ILE A 7 0.13 -21.17 -16.96
N LEU A 8 1.16 -21.34 -17.80
CA LEU A 8 1.85 -22.62 -17.96
C LEU A 8 2.50 -23.10 -16.66
N SER A 9 3.05 -22.17 -15.86
CA SER A 9 3.64 -22.51 -14.55
C SER A 9 2.59 -22.95 -13.51
N LEU A 10 1.40 -22.35 -13.54
CA LEU A 10 0.27 -22.76 -12.71
C LEU A 10 -0.27 -24.13 -13.13
N ASP A 11 -0.45 -24.38 -14.41
CA ASP A 11 -0.91 -25.68 -14.92
C ASP A 11 0.07 -26.81 -14.53
N THR A 12 1.38 -26.52 -14.59
CA THR A 12 2.42 -27.47 -14.17
C THR A 12 2.32 -27.81 -12.68
N ILE A 13 2.05 -26.82 -11.81
CA ILE A 13 1.93 -27.06 -10.36
C ILE A 13 0.66 -27.83 -10.00
N VAL A 14 -0.43 -27.58 -10.71
CA VAL A 14 -1.69 -28.32 -10.57
C VAL A 14 -1.51 -29.77 -11.04
N GLY A 15 -0.79 -29.99 -12.13
CA GLY A 15 -0.45 -31.32 -12.63
C GLY A 15 0.47 -32.12 -11.69
N ILE A 16 1.40 -31.47 -11.00
CA ILE A 16 2.20 -32.11 -9.94
C ILE A 16 1.28 -32.48 -8.77
N SER A 17 0.45 -31.56 -8.29
CA SER A 17 -0.45 -31.80 -7.14
C SER A 17 -1.42 -32.97 -7.40
N LYS A 18 -1.97 -33.10 -8.62
CA LYS A 18 -2.83 -34.24 -9.00
C LYS A 18 -2.12 -35.59 -8.99
N ARG A 19 -0.81 -35.63 -9.25
CA ARG A 19 0.00 -36.86 -9.19
C ARG A 19 0.39 -37.22 -7.75
N GLU A 20 0.47 -36.22 -6.86
CA GLU A 20 0.70 -36.45 -5.43
C GLU A 20 -0.44 -37.24 -4.78
N ASP A 21 -1.70 -36.89 -5.10
CA ASP A 21 -2.90 -37.55 -4.58
C ASP A 21 -3.00 -39.04 -4.96
N LEU A 22 -2.28 -39.46 -6.01
CA LEU A 22 -2.34 -40.81 -6.56
C LEU A 22 -1.19 -41.72 -6.13
N SER A 23 0.02 -41.18 -5.89
CA SER A 23 1.24 -41.99 -5.75
C SER A 23 2.23 -41.55 -4.67
N GLY A 24 1.96 -40.46 -3.94
CA GLY A 24 2.93 -39.89 -3.00
C GLY A 24 4.12 -39.20 -3.69
N LEU A 25 4.87 -38.39 -2.94
CA LEU A 25 5.92 -37.52 -3.48
C LEU A 25 7.31 -38.17 -3.49
N SER A 26 7.91 -38.31 -4.68
CA SER A 26 9.36 -38.54 -4.80
C SER A 26 10.14 -37.30 -4.38
N GLN A 27 11.37 -37.48 -3.90
CA GLN A 27 12.28 -36.38 -3.52
C GLN A 27 12.58 -35.43 -4.70
N GLU A 28 12.59 -35.96 -5.92
CA GLU A 28 12.75 -35.18 -7.15
C GLU A 28 11.52 -34.29 -7.43
N ASP A 29 10.31 -34.83 -7.26
CA ASP A 29 9.06 -34.07 -7.40
C ASP A 29 8.94 -32.96 -6.37
N GLN A 30 9.38 -33.20 -5.13
CA GLN A 30 9.42 -32.18 -4.07
C GLN A 30 10.35 -31.01 -4.46
N THR A 31 11.54 -31.34 -4.96
CA THR A 31 12.53 -30.34 -5.38
C THR A 31 12.01 -29.53 -6.56
N HIS A 32 11.44 -30.20 -7.56
CA HIS A 32 10.85 -29.57 -8.73
C HIS A 32 9.67 -28.66 -8.37
N ARG A 33 8.81 -29.09 -7.43
CA ARG A 33 7.69 -28.27 -6.92
C ARG A 33 8.17 -27.00 -6.24
N ILE A 34 9.22 -27.07 -5.41
CA ILE A 34 9.81 -25.89 -4.74
C ILE A 34 10.32 -24.89 -5.79
N GLN A 35 11.02 -25.38 -6.82
CA GLN A 35 11.53 -24.53 -7.90
C GLN A 35 10.40 -23.85 -8.68
N ILE A 36 9.33 -24.58 -9.01
CA ILE A 36 8.16 -24.02 -9.71
C ILE A 36 7.46 -22.97 -8.84
N LYS A 37 7.26 -23.24 -7.54
CA LYS A 37 6.69 -22.25 -6.60
C LYS A 37 7.53 -20.97 -6.55
N GLY A 38 8.86 -21.10 -6.54
CA GLY A 38 9.77 -19.95 -6.59
C GLY A 38 9.62 -19.14 -7.88
N LYS A 39 9.53 -19.82 -9.04
CA LYS A 39 9.29 -19.17 -10.34
C LYS A 39 7.95 -18.43 -10.37
N ILE A 40 6.88 -19.05 -9.85
CA ILE A 40 5.55 -18.42 -9.78
C ILE A 40 5.59 -17.17 -8.89
N ALA A 41 6.20 -17.25 -7.71
CA ALA A 41 6.31 -16.11 -6.80
C ALA A 41 7.08 -14.95 -7.45
N HIS A 42 8.17 -15.25 -8.16
CA HIS A 42 8.93 -14.25 -8.90
C HIS A 42 8.12 -13.59 -10.03
N LEU A 43 7.41 -14.40 -10.82
CA LEU A 43 6.55 -13.90 -11.89
C LEU A 43 5.40 -13.04 -11.34
N ALA A 44 4.76 -13.46 -10.25
CA ALA A 44 3.71 -12.69 -9.59
C ALA A 44 4.21 -11.34 -9.07
N SER A 45 5.42 -11.29 -8.48
CA SER A 45 6.03 -10.04 -8.03
C SER A 45 6.29 -9.07 -9.18
N LEU A 46 6.84 -9.57 -10.30
CA LEU A 46 7.04 -8.75 -11.48
C LEU A 46 5.70 -8.27 -12.09
N GLU A 47 4.65 -9.08 -11.98
CA GLU A 47 3.33 -8.76 -12.51
C GLU A 47 2.69 -7.65 -11.66
N GLU A 48 2.79 -7.77 -10.33
CA GLU A 48 2.38 -6.74 -9.38
C GLU A 48 3.09 -5.40 -9.68
N ILE A 49 4.41 -5.42 -9.91
CA ILE A 49 5.17 -4.23 -10.29
C ILE A 49 4.63 -3.65 -11.60
N SER A 50 4.38 -4.49 -12.61
CA SER A 50 3.81 -4.04 -13.89
C SER A 50 2.43 -3.42 -13.73
N TRP A 51 1.56 -4.00 -12.89
CA TRP A 51 0.24 -3.45 -12.59
C TRP A 51 0.32 -2.12 -11.87
N ARG A 52 1.23 -1.95 -10.90
CA ARG A 52 1.47 -0.67 -10.24
C ARG A 52 1.94 0.40 -11.23
N GLN A 53 2.88 0.06 -12.11
CA GLN A 53 3.36 0.97 -13.15
C GLN A 53 2.25 1.38 -14.13
N LYS A 54 1.45 0.42 -14.60
CA LYS A 54 0.30 0.68 -15.49
C LYS A 54 -0.76 1.52 -14.81
N SER A 55 -1.07 1.23 -13.54
CA SER A 55 -2.00 2.03 -12.74
C SER A 55 -1.49 3.45 -12.57
N TRP A 56 -0.20 3.65 -12.32
CA TRP A 56 0.40 4.98 -12.22
C TRP A 56 0.37 5.72 -13.57
N MET A 57 0.57 5.02 -14.68
CA MET A 57 0.49 5.63 -16.01
C MET A 57 -0.94 6.00 -16.42
N LEU A 58 -1.92 5.13 -16.13
CA LEU A 58 -3.36 5.43 -16.25
C LEU A 58 -3.72 6.63 -15.39
N PHE A 59 -3.23 6.64 -14.16
CA PHE A 59 -3.40 7.70 -13.20
C PHE A 59 -2.88 9.05 -13.70
N VAL A 60 -1.64 9.10 -14.21
CA VAL A 60 -1.05 10.32 -14.80
C VAL A 60 -1.82 10.76 -16.05
N LYS A 61 -2.25 9.81 -16.88
CA LYS A 61 -2.99 10.09 -18.11
C LYS A 61 -4.42 10.61 -17.85
N GLU A 62 -5.02 10.22 -16.74
CA GLU A 62 -6.40 10.61 -16.41
C GLU A 62 -6.51 12.02 -15.83
N GLU A 63 -5.39 12.70 -15.54
CA GLU A 63 -5.16 14.12 -15.14
C GLU A 63 -6.14 14.74 -14.12
N ASP A 64 -7.46 14.66 -14.34
CA ASP A 64 -8.54 15.20 -13.49
C ASP A 64 -9.80 14.28 -13.37
N ASN A 65 -9.84 13.13 -14.08
CA ASN A 65 -11.00 12.22 -14.08
C ASN A 65 -11.06 11.25 -12.89
N ASN A 66 -9.99 11.18 -12.08
CA ASN A 66 -9.94 10.35 -10.87
C ASN A 66 -10.21 11.15 -9.57
N THR A 67 -10.85 12.31 -9.71
CA THR A 67 -11.20 13.23 -8.61
C THR A 67 -12.01 12.56 -7.50
N HIS A 68 -12.94 11.65 -7.82
CA HIS A 68 -13.76 10.98 -6.79
C HIS A 68 -12.92 10.14 -5.81
N PHE A 69 -11.86 9.47 -6.28
CA PHE A 69 -10.97 8.71 -5.41
C PHE A 69 -10.18 9.64 -4.48
N PHE A 70 -9.61 10.73 -5.01
CA PHE A 70 -8.90 11.71 -4.19
C PHE A 70 -9.78 12.44 -3.22
N HIS A 71 -10.99 12.82 -3.63
CA HIS A 71 -11.96 13.39 -2.71
C HIS A 71 -12.29 12.41 -1.58
N ARG A 72 -12.36 11.10 -1.86
CA ARG A 72 -12.57 10.10 -0.80
C ARG A 72 -11.37 10.01 0.15
N VAL A 73 -10.16 9.96 -0.38
CA VAL A 73 -8.92 9.89 0.42
C VAL A 73 -8.74 11.17 1.25
N ALA A 74 -8.85 12.34 0.62
CA ALA A 74 -8.76 13.64 1.29
C ALA A 74 -9.87 13.83 2.32
N ASN A 75 -11.11 13.40 2.05
CA ASN A 75 -12.19 13.45 3.04
C ASN A 75 -11.97 12.48 4.22
N SER A 76 -11.38 11.31 3.98
CA SER A 76 -10.99 10.38 5.05
C SER A 76 -9.91 10.99 5.95
N HIS A 77 -8.89 11.59 5.34
CA HIS A 77 -7.86 12.35 6.05
C HIS A 77 -8.48 13.53 6.81
N ARG A 78 -9.36 14.31 6.18
CA ARG A 78 -10.04 15.44 6.83
C ARG A 78 -10.87 15.01 8.05
N LYS A 79 -11.59 13.88 7.95
CA LYS A 79 -12.35 13.32 9.08
C LYS A 79 -11.44 12.87 10.23
N THR A 80 -10.26 12.36 9.91
CA THR A 80 -9.33 11.78 10.91
C THR A 80 -8.39 12.83 11.51
N SER A 81 -7.95 13.80 10.70
CA SER A 81 -7.03 14.88 11.08
C SER A 81 -7.73 16.14 11.59
N HIS A 82 -9.02 16.06 11.93
CA HIS A 82 -9.70 17.17 12.58
C HIS A 82 -9.23 17.30 14.03
N ILE A 83 -8.54 18.40 14.32
CA ILE A 83 -8.10 18.75 15.68
C ILE A 83 -9.34 19.19 16.47
N ARG A 84 -9.77 18.35 17.41
CA ARG A 84 -10.95 18.64 18.28
C ARG A 84 -10.60 19.51 19.48
N GLY A 85 -9.32 19.55 19.85
CA GLY A 85 -8.83 20.26 21.01
C GLY A 85 -7.35 20.04 21.22
N ILE A 86 -6.72 20.89 22.04
CA ILE A 86 -5.30 20.85 22.37
C ILE A 86 -5.15 20.76 23.87
N LYS A 87 -4.20 19.93 24.33
CA LYS A 87 -3.88 19.81 25.74
C LYS A 87 -2.50 20.43 26.00
N GLU A 88 -2.44 21.41 26.90
CA GLU A 88 -1.21 22.07 27.33
C GLU A 88 -1.23 22.14 28.86
N ASP A 89 -0.12 21.76 29.50
CA ASP A 89 0.05 21.76 30.98
C ASP A 89 -1.11 21.13 31.78
N GLY A 90 -1.77 20.13 31.20
CA GLY A 90 -2.89 19.43 31.82
C GLY A 90 -4.27 20.04 31.55
N VAL A 91 -4.34 21.24 30.99
CA VAL A 91 -5.59 21.92 30.60
C VAL A 91 -5.97 21.53 29.18
N LEU A 92 -7.23 21.16 28.97
CA LEU A 92 -7.78 20.84 27.66
C LEU A 92 -8.52 22.05 27.11
N TYR A 93 -8.13 22.49 25.93
CA TYR A 93 -8.75 23.57 25.18
C TYR A 93 -9.54 22.98 24.01
N GLU A 94 -10.86 23.19 24.00
CA GLU A 94 -11.77 22.71 22.95
C GLU A 94 -12.45 23.86 22.18
N ASP A 95 -12.32 25.10 22.67
CA ASP A 95 -12.80 26.28 21.96
C ASP A 95 -11.96 26.52 20.69
N GLU A 96 -12.62 26.69 19.55
CA GLU A 96 -11.98 26.76 18.24
C GLU A 96 -11.02 27.96 18.13
N GLU A 97 -11.39 29.11 18.71
CA GLU A 97 -10.56 30.31 18.71
C GLU A 97 -9.32 30.13 19.58
N GLU A 98 -9.49 29.54 20.76
CA GLU A 98 -8.41 29.26 21.71
C GLU A 98 -7.43 28.21 21.16
N VAL A 99 -7.95 27.12 20.58
CA VAL A 99 -7.17 26.10 19.87
C VAL A 99 -6.35 26.74 18.75
N ARG A 100 -6.98 27.58 17.91
CA ARG A 100 -6.27 28.26 16.80
C ARG A 100 -5.15 29.15 17.31
N LEU A 101 -5.41 29.96 18.34
CA LEU A 101 -4.40 30.85 18.93
C LEU A 101 -3.21 30.06 19.46
N LYS A 102 -3.44 28.95 20.16
CA LYS A 102 -2.40 28.07 20.69
C LYS A 102 -1.56 27.44 19.58
N VAL A 103 -2.18 26.95 18.50
CA VAL A 103 -1.45 26.41 17.33
C VAL A 103 -0.55 27.49 16.71
N VAL A 104 -1.10 28.68 16.47
CA VAL A 104 -0.34 29.79 15.88
C VAL A 104 0.84 30.17 16.76
N HIS A 105 0.62 30.36 18.05
CA HIS A 105 1.68 30.67 19.01
C HIS A 105 2.77 29.60 19.04
N PHE A 106 2.38 28.31 19.08
CA PHE A 106 3.31 27.20 19.06
C PHE A 106 4.22 27.25 17.83
N TYR A 107 3.66 27.36 16.62
CA TYR A 107 4.46 27.38 15.40
C TYR A 107 5.26 28.68 15.23
N GLN A 108 4.74 29.83 15.70
CA GLN A 108 5.52 31.06 15.76
C GLN A 108 6.76 30.86 16.64
N SER A 109 6.59 30.31 17.85
CA SER A 109 7.72 30.03 18.75
C SER A 109 8.70 28.99 18.18
N LEU A 110 8.20 28.02 17.40
CA LEU A 110 9.01 26.97 16.78
C LEU A 110 9.93 27.51 15.67
N TYR A 111 9.46 28.51 14.92
CA TYR A 111 10.19 29.10 13.78
C TYR A 111 10.81 30.46 14.08
N THR A 112 10.74 30.93 15.33
CA THR A 112 11.53 32.07 15.77
C THR A 112 12.87 31.52 16.27
N GLU A 113 13.92 31.67 15.47
CA GLU A 113 15.28 31.37 15.91
C GLU A 113 15.59 32.25 17.12
N PHE A 114 15.89 31.65 18.28
CA PHE A 114 16.58 32.38 19.35
C PHE A 114 17.98 32.66 18.83
N ASP A 115 18.19 33.85 18.25
CA ASP A 115 19.53 34.39 18.00
C ASP A 115 20.29 34.29 19.34
N THR A 116 21.25 33.37 19.39
CA THR A 116 22.12 33.15 20.55
C THR A 116 23.45 33.82 20.31
#